data_AF-A0A6C0AGJ4-F1
#
_entry.id   AF-A0A6C0AGJ4-F1
#
_cell.length_a   1.000
_cell.length_b   1.000
_cell.length_c   1.000
_cell.angle_alpha   90.00
_cell.angle_beta   90.00
_cell.angle_gamma   90.00
#
_symmetry.space_group_name_H-M   'P 1'
#
loop_
_entity.id
_entity.type
_entity.pdbx_description
1 polymer ?
#
loop_
_entity_poly.entity_id
_entity_poly.type
_entity_poly.pdbx_seq_one_letter_code
_entity_poly.pdbx_strand_id
1 'polypeptide(L)'
;MNMLTLEQIVSIHEKDQILPWNKLNKSLKLKRMMDFAEELRIKDELDEERTEQLKVLLRTRLDRKCLQRVKDVVYNAEEGKIVSIPSLIRVQSKYTLRSESASPLSSLGPKNKTLRAK
;
A
#
# COMPACT_ATOMS: atom_id res chain seq x y z
N MET A 1 -11.14 -41.92 8.08
CA MET A 1 -10.67 -40.57 8.48
C MET A 1 -9.46 -40.25 7.63
N ASN A 2 -9.64 -39.49 6.54
CA ASN A 2 -8.55 -39.21 5.61
C ASN A 2 -7.77 -38.00 6.15
N MET A 3 -6.69 -38.32 6.85
CA MET A 3 -5.70 -37.37 7.33
C MET A 3 -4.93 -36.85 6.12
N LEU A 4 -5.09 -35.56 5.81
CA LEU A 4 -4.37 -34.92 4.71
C LEU A 4 -2.86 -35.14 4.91
N THR A 5 -2.20 -35.69 3.89
CA THR A 5 -0.78 -35.99 3.87
C THR A 5 0.04 -34.69 3.96
N LEU A 6 1.16 -34.75 4.68
CA LEU A 6 2.10 -33.62 4.88
C LEU A 6 2.56 -32.99 3.55
N GLU A 7 2.69 -33.79 2.50
CA GLU A 7 3.04 -33.33 1.14
C GLU A 7 1.96 -32.42 0.52
N GLN A 8 0.68 -32.69 0.82
CA GLN A 8 -0.42 -31.89 0.31
C GLN A 8 -0.52 -30.54 1.04
N ILE A 9 -0.13 -30.50 2.32
CA ILE A 9 -0.04 -29.26 3.11
C ILE A 9 1.09 -28.35 2.60
N VAL A 10 2.23 -28.93 2.23
CA VAL A 10 3.36 -28.19 1.61
C VAL A 10 2.96 -27.63 0.24
N SER A 11 2.30 -28.42 -0.60
CA SER A 11 1.85 -27.99 -1.94
C SER A 11 0.80 -26.87 -1.90
N ILE A 12 0.00 -26.77 -0.83
CA ILE A 12 -0.94 -25.65 -0.63
C ILE A 12 -0.17 -24.36 -0.33
N HIS A 13 0.95 -24.42 0.42
CA HIS A 13 1.74 -23.24 0.77
C HIS A 13 2.49 -22.62 -0.42
N GLU A 14 2.88 -23.41 -1.42
CA GLU A 14 3.65 -22.92 -2.57
C GLU A 14 2.81 -22.05 -3.51
N LYS A 15 1.51 -22.36 -3.65
CA LYS A 15 0.61 -21.59 -4.52
C LYS A 15 0.32 -20.19 -4.00
N ASP A 16 0.32 -20.00 -2.68
CA ASP A 16 0.07 -18.71 -2.01
C ASP A 16 1.16 -17.64 -2.23
N GLN A 17 2.31 -18.03 -2.81
CA GLN A 17 3.42 -17.10 -3.08
C GLN A 17 3.15 -16.19 -4.28
N ILE A 18 2.36 -16.65 -5.27
CA ILE A 18 2.20 -15.98 -6.58
C ILE A 18 0.81 -15.34 -6.74
N LEU A 19 -0.02 -15.37 -5.71
CA LEU A 19 -1.34 -14.75 -5.82
C LEU A 19 -1.24 -13.22 -5.80
N PRO A 20 -2.05 -12.53 -6.62
CA PRO A 20 -2.14 -11.08 -6.54
C PRO A 20 -2.69 -10.64 -5.19
N TRP A 21 -2.29 -9.47 -4.70
CA TRP A 21 -2.69 -8.92 -3.39
C TRP A 21 -4.19 -9.01 -3.11
N ASN A 22 -5.04 -8.83 -4.13
CA ASN A 22 -6.49 -8.90 -3.96
C ASN A 22 -6.99 -10.31 -3.56
N LYS A 23 -6.29 -11.37 -3.95
CA LYS A 23 -6.61 -12.77 -3.64
C LYS A 23 -5.93 -13.30 -2.36
N LEU A 24 -5.00 -12.56 -1.75
CA LEU A 24 -4.37 -12.97 -0.49
C LEU A 24 -5.34 -12.91 0.70
N ASN A 25 -5.25 -13.93 1.56
CA ASN A 25 -5.94 -13.96 2.85
C ASN A 25 -5.42 -12.88 3.82
N LYS A 26 -6.27 -12.43 4.76
CA LYS A 26 -5.91 -11.40 5.76
C LYS A 26 -4.64 -11.77 6.54
N SER A 27 -4.47 -13.05 6.88
CA SER A 27 -3.29 -13.56 7.60
C SER A 27 -2.01 -13.43 6.77
N LEU A 28 -2.05 -13.76 5.48
CA LEU A 28 -0.90 -13.60 4.58
C LEU A 28 -0.56 -12.13 4.36
N LYS A 29 -1.57 -11.28 4.14
CA LYS A 29 -1.38 -9.82 4.04
C LYS A 29 -0.68 -9.25 5.27
N LEU A 30 -1.11 -9.68 6.46
CA LEU A 30 -0.48 -9.27 7.71
C LEU A 30 0.97 -9.73 7.78
N LYS A 31 1.25 -11.00 7.43
CA LYS A 31 2.61 -11.53 7.41
C LYS A 31 3.52 -10.73 6.47
N ARG A 32 3.07 -10.41 5.25
CA ARG A 32 3.82 -9.59 4.30
C ARG A 32 4.05 -8.16 4.78
N MET A 33 3.10 -7.58 5.52
CA MET A 33 3.28 -6.26 6.14
C MET A 33 4.33 -6.26 7.24
N MET A 34 4.40 -7.33 8.05
CA MET A 34 5.43 -7.46 9.08
C MET A 34 6.82 -7.59 8.44
N ASP A 35 6.92 -8.41 7.39
CA ASP A 35 8.15 -8.60 6.60
C ASP A 35 8.62 -7.26 6.00
N PHE A 36 7.71 -6.51 5.38
CA PHE A 36 7.99 -5.18 4.83
C PHE A 36 8.49 -4.18 5.88
N ALA A 37 7.96 -4.23 7.11
CA ALA A 37 8.42 -3.35 8.19
C ALA A 37 9.86 -3.69 8.62
N GLU A 38 10.24 -4.96 8.61
CA GLU A 38 11.62 -5.41 8.89
C GLU A 38 12.56 -5.00 7.76
N GLU A 39 12.16 -5.18 6.50
CA GLU A 39 12.95 -4.76 5.34
C GLU A 39 13.15 -3.24 5.32
N LEU A 40 12.12 -2.46 5.67
CA LEU A 40 12.23 -1.01 5.83
C LEU A 40 13.17 -0.62 6.96
N ARG A 41 13.12 -1.32 8.10
CA ARG A 41 14.04 -1.10 9.22
C ARG A 41 15.48 -1.24 8.78
N ILE A 42 15.80 -2.31 8.05
CA ILE A 42 17.16 -2.57 7.55
C ILE A 42 17.55 -1.54 6.48
N LYS A 43 16.63 -1.22 5.57
CA LYS A 43 16.88 -0.32 4.44
C LYS A 43 17.11 1.13 4.85
N ASP A 44 16.45 1.58 5.92
CA ASP A 44 16.39 2.99 6.32
C ASP A 44 16.88 3.19 7.77
N GLU A 45 17.52 2.16 8.34
CA GLU A 45 18.09 2.11 9.71
C GLU A 45 17.15 2.71 10.76
N LEU A 46 15.88 2.26 10.77
CA LEU A 46 14.92 2.72 11.78
C LEU A 46 15.24 2.11 13.14
N ASP A 47 15.08 2.94 14.19
CA ASP A 47 15.01 2.47 15.56
C ASP A 47 13.95 1.38 15.74
N GLU A 48 14.20 0.52 16.74
CA GLU A 48 13.29 -0.56 17.11
C GLU A 48 11.91 -0.01 17.49
N GLU A 49 11.86 1.09 18.25
CA GLU A 49 10.61 1.74 18.64
C GLU A 49 9.80 2.22 17.42
N ARG A 50 10.47 2.80 16.42
CA ARG A 50 9.80 3.25 15.18
C ARG A 50 9.33 2.08 14.33
N THR A 51 10.07 0.99 14.34
CA THR A 51 9.71 -0.25 13.64
C THR A 51 8.46 -0.87 14.27
N GLU A 52 8.36 -0.91 15.60
CA GLU A 52 7.16 -1.35 16.30
C GLU A 52 5.96 -0.45 16.02
N GLN A 53 6.15 0.87 16.06
CA GLN A 53 5.12 1.84 15.67
C GLN A 53 4.63 1.59 14.24
N LEU A 54 5.55 1.32 13.30
CA LEU A 54 5.20 0.99 11.91
C LEU A 54 4.38 -0.31 11.83
N LYS A 55 4.80 -1.36 12.54
CA LYS A 55 4.07 -2.66 12.61
C LYS A 55 2.65 -2.48 13.15
N VAL A 56 2.49 -1.70 14.23
CA VAL A 56 1.17 -1.37 14.79
C VAL A 56 0.33 -0.57 13.80
N LEU A 57 0.91 0.47 13.19
CA LEU A 57 0.22 1.29 12.19
C LEU A 57 -0.28 0.46 11.00
N LEU A 58 0.57 -0.44 10.46
CA LEU A 58 0.21 -1.33 9.36
C LEU A 58 -0.95 -2.26 9.76
N ARG A 59 -0.90 -2.85 10.96
CA ARG A 59 -2.00 -3.68 11.49
C ARG A 59 -3.30 -2.89 11.62
N THR A 60 -3.26 -1.69 12.20
CA THR A 60 -4.45 -0.84 12.36
C THR A 60 -5.02 -0.40 11.01
N ARG A 61 -4.17 -0.06 10.04
CA ARG A 61 -4.60 0.32 8.69
C ARG A 61 -5.17 -0.85 7.90
N LEU A 62 -4.63 -2.06 8.09
CA LEU A 62 -5.18 -3.29 7.51
C LEU A 62 -6.58 -3.57 8.08
N ASP A 63 -6.77 -3.36 9.38
CA ASP A 63 -8.06 -3.57 10.04
C ASP A 63 -9.12 -2.55 9.58
N ARG A 64 -8.72 -1.28 9.41
CA ARG A 64 -9.57 -0.22 8.85
C ARG A 64 -9.85 -0.33 7.35
N LYS A 65 -9.46 -1.44 6.72
CA LYS A 65 -9.67 -1.74 5.29
C LYS A 65 -8.98 -0.78 4.32
N CYS A 66 -8.03 0.05 4.79
CA CYS A 66 -7.33 1.04 3.96
C CYS A 66 -6.33 0.40 2.98
N LEU A 67 -5.81 -0.80 3.30
CA LEU A 67 -4.75 -1.47 2.52
C LEU A 67 -5.28 -2.73 1.82
N GLN A 68 -6.58 -2.81 1.56
CA GLN A 68 -7.20 -3.97 0.91
C GLN A 68 -7.03 -3.98 -0.60
N ARG A 69 -6.93 -2.81 -1.23
CA ARG A 69 -6.87 -2.69 -2.69
C ARG A 69 -5.43 -2.67 -3.18
N VAL A 70 -5.24 -3.15 -4.41
CA VAL A 70 -3.94 -3.15 -5.11
C VAL A 70 -3.43 -1.72 -5.40
N LYS A 71 -4.33 -0.72 -5.45
CA LYS A 71 -3.96 0.68 -5.64
C LYS A 71 -3.25 1.29 -4.42
N ASP A 72 -3.56 0.78 -3.23
CA ASP A 72 -3.03 1.29 -1.96
C ASP A 72 -1.71 0.60 -1.57
N VAL A 73 -1.39 -0.55 -2.16
CA VAL A 73 -0.21 -1.38 -1.85
C VAL A 73 0.42 -1.87 -3.14
N VAL A 74 1.68 -1.49 -3.39
CA VAL A 74 2.50 -2.03 -4.48
C VAL A 74 3.09 -3.35 -4.02
N TYR A 75 2.44 -4.43 -4.44
CA TYR A 75 2.81 -5.81 -4.13
C TYR A 75 3.41 -6.48 -5.36
N ASN A 76 4.59 -7.08 -5.22
CA ASN A 76 5.18 -7.92 -6.23
C ASN A 76 4.75 -9.38 -5.99
N ALA A 77 3.92 -9.91 -6.89
CA ALA A 77 3.43 -11.28 -6.80
C ALA A 77 4.52 -12.31 -7.16
N GLU A 78 5.53 -11.93 -7.93
CA GLU A 78 6.60 -12.86 -8.32
C GLU A 78 7.55 -13.14 -7.14
N GLU A 79 7.85 -12.12 -6.35
CA GLU A 79 8.69 -12.23 -5.15
C GLU A 79 7.89 -12.50 -3.87
N GLY A 80 6.57 -12.34 -3.94
CA GLY A 80 5.68 -12.49 -2.80
C GLY A 80 5.84 -11.39 -1.73
N LYS A 81 6.39 -10.21 -2.09
CA LYS A 81 6.76 -9.13 -1.16
C LYS A 81 6.05 -7.80 -1.47
N ILE A 82 5.88 -6.98 -0.44
CA ILE A 82 5.39 -5.61 -0.60
C ILE A 82 6.59 -4.73 -0.98
N VAL A 83 6.56 -4.12 -2.16
CA VAL A 83 7.64 -3.25 -2.64
C VAL A 83 7.51 -1.86 -2.04
N SER A 84 6.29 -1.33 -2.01
CA SER A 84 6.02 -0.02 -1.45
C SER A 84 4.54 0.16 -1.13
N ILE A 85 4.22 1.08 -0.23
CA ILE A 85 2.85 1.45 0.11
C ILE A 85 2.68 2.91 -0.31
N PRO A 86 2.06 3.22 -1.47
CA PRO A 86 1.91 4.59 -1.96
C PRO A 86 1.10 5.48 -1.00
N SER A 87 0.18 4.89 -0.24
CA SER A 87 -0.57 5.59 0.82
C SER A 87 0.29 5.90 2.07
N LEU A 88 1.53 5.42 2.13
CA LEU A 88 2.51 5.73 3.16
C LEU A 88 3.26 7.02 2.79
N ILE A 89 2.60 8.16 2.98
CA ILE A 89 3.21 9.47 2.70
C ILE A 89 4.20 9.80 3.83
N ARG A 90 5.49 9.50 3.69
CA ARG A 90 6.51 9.85 4.70
C ARG A 90 6.69 11.36 4.81
N VAL A 91 5.90 12.01 5.66
CA VAL A 91 6.09 13.42 5.98
C VAL A 91 7.04 13.50 7.17
N GLN A 92 8.22 14.05 6.93
CA GLN A 92 9.38 14.23 7.82
C GLN A 92 9.01 14.70 9.24
N SER A 93 8.57 13.77 10.09
CA SER A 93 8.13 13.99 11.48
C SER A 93 6.75 14.65 11.70
N LYS A 94 5.78 14.48 10.77
CA LYS A 94 4.31 14.62 11.01
C LYS A 94 3.51 14.41 9.71
N TYR A 95 2.76 13.30 9.62
CA TYR A 95 1.91 12.96 8.46
C TYR A 95 0.72 13.91 8.30
N THR A 96 0.62 14.64 7.18
CA THR A 96 -0.59 15.40 6.77
C THR A 96 -1.03 15.02 5.35
N LEU A 97 -2.34 14.94 5.14
CA LEU A 97 -2.98 14.56 3.87
C LEU A 97 -3.46 15.84 3.16
N ARG A 98 -2.89 16.17 2.00
CA ARG A 98 -3.39 17.26 1.14
C ARG A 98 -4.31 16.66 0.07
N SER A 99 -5.57 17.08 0.07
CA SER A 99 -6.49 16.84 -1.04
C SER A 99 -6.27 17.95 -2.07
N GLU A 100 -5.60 17.61 -3.17
CA GLU A 100 -5.51 18.46 -4.35
C GLU A 100 -6.86 18.43 -5.08
N SER A 101 -7.77 19.30 -4.64
CA SER A 101 -8.89 19.73 -5.46
C SER A 101 -8.31 20.55 -6.62
N ALA A 102 -7.99 19.87 -7.72
CA ALA A 102 -7.58 20.48 -8.96
C ALA A 102 -8.69 21.41 -9.46
N SER A 103 -8.61 22.69 -9.11
CA SER A 103 -9.31 23.75 -9.81
C SER A 103 -8.38 24.17 -10.95
N PRO A 104 -8.73 23.92 -12.22
CA PRO A 104 -7.88 24.39 -13.31
C PRO A 104 -7.99 25.92 -13.37
N LEU A 105 -6.94 26.59 -12.90
CA LEU A 105 -6.64 28.00 -13.18
C LEU A 105 -6.27 28.19 -14.67
N SER A 106 -6.94 27.49 -15.58
CA SER A 106 -6.70 27.50 -17.03
C SER A 106 -7.83 28.14 -17.84
N SER A 107 -8.83 28.73 -17.17
CA SER A 107 -9.98 29.37 -17.81
C SER A 107 -9.98 30.91 -17.76
N LEU A 108 -8.86 31.53 -17.37
CA LEU A 108 -8.68 32.98 -17.46
C LEU A 108 -7.73 33.35 -18.61
N GLY A 109 -8.09 32.97 -19.84
CA GLY A 109 -7.53 33.62 -21.03
C GLY A 109 -8.12 35.03 -21.19
N PRO A 110 -7.36 36.03 -21.66
CA PRO A 110 -7.87 37.38 -21.83
C PRO A 110 -9.00 37.42 -22.88
N LYS A 111 -10.16 37.97 -22.49
CA LYS A 111 -11.29 38.20 -23.41
C LYS A 111 -10.89 39.25 -24.47
N ASN A 112 -10.56 38.79 -25.67
CA ASN A 112 -10.34 39.67 -26.81
C ASN A 112 -11.66 40.33 -27.28
N LYS A 113 -11.55 41.62 -27.57
CA LYS A 113 -12.61 42.58 -27.92
C LYS A 113 -13.36 42.16 -29.19
N THR A 114 -14.68 42.06 -29.13
CA THR A 114 -15.53 42.09 -30.34
C THR A 114 -16.17 43.47 -30.43
N LEU A 115 -15.74 44.26 -31.42
CA LEU A 115 -16.35 45.52 -31.83
C LEU A 115 -17.73 45.21 -32.42
N ARG A 116 -18.81 45.85 -31.92
CA ARG A 116 -20.10 45.85 -32.60
C ARG A 116 -20.40 47.26 -33.09
N ALA A 117 -20.37 47.39 -34.41
CA ALA A 117 -20.72 48.58 -35.17
C ALA A 117 -22.17 49.03 -34.90
N LYS A 118 -22.40 50.34 -35.01
CA LYS A 118 -23.72 50.98 -35.10
C LYS A 118 -23.84 51.69 -36.43
#